data_AF-A0A963XFE1-F1
#
_entry.id   AF-A0A963XFE1-F1
#
_cell.length_a   1.000
_cell.length_b   1.000
_cell.length_c   1.000
_cell.angle_alpha   90.00
_cell.angle_beta   90.00
_cell.angle_gamma   90.00
#
_symmetry.space_group_name_H-M   'P 1'
#
loop_
_entity.id
_entity.type
_entity.pdbx_description
1 polymer ?
#
loop_
_entity_poly.entity_id
_entity_poly.type
_entity_poly.pdbx_seq_one_letter_code
_entity_poly.pdbx_strand_id
1 'polypeptide(L)' 'MNTTAGIVAGLLVAGAAVTAFRFARRKADEFRAAIDELRGDRSGAGAILDFEKDPNTGVFRPRG' A
#
# COMPACT_ATOMS: atom_id res chain seq x y z
N MET A 1 9.19 31.47 33.23
CA MET A 1 7.88 31.12 32.64
C MET A 1 7.96 30.30 31.33
N ASN A 2 9.15 29.86 30.87
CA ASN A 2 9.28 29.17 29.56
C ASN A 2 9.25 27.63 29.61
N THR A 3 9.56 27.02 30.76
CA THR A 3 9.72 25.55 30.85
C THR A 3 8.39 24.81 30.78
N THR A 4 7.36 25.31 31.48
CA THR A 4 6.01 24.71 31.48
C THR A 4 5.36 24.80 30.11
N ALA A 5 5.53 25.92 29.40
CA ALA A 5 5.01 26.09 28.04
C ALA A 5 5.67 25.09 27.05
N GLY A 6 6.98 24.86 27.18
CA GLY A 6 7.69 23.87 26.37
C GLY A 6 7.23 22.43 26.59
N ILE A 7 6.98 22.05 27.84
CA ILE A 7 6.48 20.71 28.19
C ILE A 7 5.07 20.48 27.63
N VAL A 8 4.18 21.48 27.75
CA VAL A 8 2.82 21.38 27.22
C VAL A 8 2.82 21.31 25.69
N ALA A 9 3.64 22.11 25.03
CA ALA A 9 3.80 22.06 23.58
C ALA A 9 4.31 20.68 23.10
N GLY A 10 5.31 20.12 23.80
CA GLY A 10 5.84 18.79 23.50
C GLY A 10 4.79 17.68 23.62
N LEU A 11 3.98 17.71 24.69
CA LEU A 11 2.89 16.75 24.91
C LEU A 11 1.79 16.87 23.84
N LEU A 12 1.43 18.09 23.44
CA LEU A 12 0.44 18.32 22.38
C LEU A 12 0.91 17.77 21.03
N VAL A 13 2.17 18.00 20.67
CA VAL A 13 2.74 17.50 19.41
C VAL A 13 2.82 15.97 19.42
N ALA A 14 3.29 15.37 20.52
CA ALA A 14 3.34 13.92 20.67
C ALA A 14 1.94 13.29 20.61
N GLY A 15 0.96 13.90 21.29
CA GLY A 15 -0.43 13.46 21.26
C GLY A 15 -1.04 13.50 19.86
N ALA A 16 -0.81 14.60 19.13
CA ALA A 16 -1.27 14.77 17.75
C ALA A 16 -0.62 13.77 16.79
N ALA A 17 0.68 13.51 16.95
CA ALA A 17 1.39 12.52 16.14
C ALA A 17 0.86 11.10 16.36
N VAL A 18 0.57 10.73 17.61
CA VAL A 18 0.03 9.40 17.95
C VAL A 18 -1.39 9.22 17.40
N THR A 19 -2.26 10.22 17.52
CA THR A 19 -3.62 10.14 16.98
C THR A 19 -3.62 10.09 15.45
N ALA A 20 -2.78 10.91 14.79
CA ALA A 20 -2.60 10.87 13.34
C ALA A 20 -2.07 9.50 12.87
N PHE A 21 -1.06 8.94 13.55
CA PHE A 21 -0.52 7.62 13.22
C PHE A 21 -1.56 6.51 13.38
N ARG A 22 -2.36 6.56 14.45
CA ARG A 22 -3.39 5.55 14.69
C ARG A 22 -4.53 5.64 13.68
N PHE A 23 -4.90 6.85 13.27
CA PHE A 23 -5.87 7.07 12.21
C PHE A 23 -5.33 6.60 10.86
N ALA A 24 -4.08 6.93 10.53
CA ALA A 24 -3.42 6.48 9.31
C ALA A 24 -3.32 4.95 9.24
N ARG A 25 -3.02 4.27 10.36
CA ARG A 25 -3.05 2.79 10.42
C ARG A 25 -4.43 2.22 10.11
N ARG A 26 -5.49 2.74 10.74
CA ARG A 26 -6.87 2.30 10.46
C ARG A 26 -7.23 2.49 8.98
N LYS A 27 -6.86 3.63 8.40
CA LYS A 27 -7.09 3.91 6.98
C LYS A 27 -6.23 3.06 6.07
N ALA A 28 -4.99 2.74 6.45
CA ALA A 28 -4.12 1.87 5.68
C ALA A 28 -4.69 0.44 5.59
N ASP A 29 -5.31 -0.06 6.66
CA ASP A 29 -5.98 -1.36 6.64
C ASP A 29 -7.21 -1.34 5.72
N GLU A 30 -8.02 -0.28 5.76
CA GLU A 30 -9.13 -0.08 4.82
C GLU A 30 -8.66 0.00 3.36
N PHE A 31 -7.57 0.74 3.10
CA PHE A 31 -6.96 0.84 1.77
C PHE A 31 -6.42 -0.50 1.29
N ARG A 32 -5.82 -1.29 2.19
CA ARG A 32 -5.28 -2.60 1.86
C ARG A 32 -6.39 -3.59 1.54
N ALA A 33 -7.49 -3.56 2.29
CA ALA A 33 -8.69 -4.33 2.00
C ALA A 33 -9.29 -3.95 0.64
N ALA A 34 -9.36 -2.65 0.30
CA ALA A 34 -9.82 -2.19 -1.00
C ALA A 34 -8.89 -2.62 -2.15
N ILE A 35 -7.56 -2.61 -1.92
CA ILE A 35 -6.59 -3.12 -2.90
C ILE A 35 -6.72 -4.63 -3.09
N ASP A 36 -6.94 -5.38 -2.01
CA ASP A 36 -7.13 -6.83 -2.06
C ASP A 36 -8.47 -7.19 -2.71
N GLU A 37 -9.53 -6.41 -2.52
CA GLU A 37 -10.80 -6.54 -3.23
C GLU A 37 -10.63 -6.29 -4.74
N LEU A 38 -9.94 -5.19 -5.11
CA LEU A 38 -9.57 -4.90 -6.50
C LEU A 38 -8.63 -5.93 -7.12
N ARG A 39 -7.79 -6.59 -6.31
CA ARG A 39 -6.87 -7.66 -6.76
C ARG A 39 -7.59 -9.00 -6.86
N GLY A 40 -8.53 -9.29 -5.96
CA GLY A 40 -9.39 -10.48 -5.99
C GLY A 40 -10.24 -10.51 -7.26
N ASP A 41 -10.78 -9.38 -7.69
CA ASP A 41 -11.46 -9.24 -8.98
C ASP A 41 -10.50 -9.39 -10.18
N ARG A 42 -9.22 -9.06 -10.02
CA ARG A 42 -8.18 -9.28 -11.03
C ARG A 42 -7.54 -10.67 -10.97
N SER A 43 -7.85 -11.50 -9.97
CA SER A 43 -7.30 -12.86 -9.89
C SER A 43 -7.82 -13.79 -10.98
N GLY A 44 -8.88 -13.40 -11.70
CA GLY A 44 -9.30 -14.02 -12.97
C GLY A 44 -8.59 -13.48 -14.22
N ALA A 45 -7.86 -12.35 -14.12
CA ALA A 45 -7.17 -11.68 -15.22
C ALA A 45 -5.64 -11.73 -15.10
N GLY A 46 -5.11 -12.13 -13.95
CA GLY A 46 -3.71 -12.45 -13.74
C GLY A 46 -3.37 -13.87 -14.18
N ALA A 47 -3.82 -14.29 -15.37
CA ALA A 47 -3.12 -15.38 -16.05
C ALA A 47 -1.68 -14.90 -16.20
N ILE A 48 -0.75 -15.57 -15.51
CA ILE A 48 0.67 -15.41 -15.81
C ILE A 48 0.77 -15.75 -17.30
N LEU A 49 0.86 -14.72 -18.14
CA LEU A 49 1.05 -14.92 -19.57
C LEU A 49 2.47 -15.46 -19.70
N ASP A 50 2.59 -16.78 -19.63
CA ASP A 50 3.84 -17.46 -19.96
C ASP A 50 4.11 -17.16 -21.42
N PHE A 51 4.93 -16.16 -21.69
CA PHE A 51 5.35 -15.87 -23.05
C PHE A 51 6.60 -16.67 -23.35
N GLU A 52 6.52 -17.58 -24.32
CA GLU A 52 7.68 -18.30 -24.82
C GLU A 52 8.29 -17.53 -26.00
N LYS A 53 9.63 -17.41 -26.00
CA LYS A 53 10.34 -16.73 -27.09
C LYS A 53 10.49 -17.70 -28.26
N ASP A 54 9.88 -17.37 -29.40
CA ASP A 54 10.01 -18.15 -30.63
C ASP A 54 11.48 -18.10 -31.10
N PRO A 55 12.20 -19.24 -31.17
CA PRO A 55 13.61 -19.27 -31.54
C PRO A 55 13.87 -18.88 -32.99
N ASN A 56 12.86 -18.94 -33.87
CA ASN A 56 13.00 -18.65 -35.29
C ASN A 56 12.74 -17.17 -35.62
N THR A 57 11.88 -16.51 -34.84
CA THR A 57 11.46 -15.12 -35.09
C THR A 57 11.90 -14.14 -34.02
N GLY A 58 12.30 -14.64 -32.85
CA GLY A 58 12.69 -13.83 -31.69
C GLY A 58 11.52 -13.13 -30.99
N VAL A 59 10.29 -13.29 -31.50
CA VAL A 59 9.07 -12.67 -30.97
C VAL A 59 8.51 -13.54 -29.84
N PHE A 60 8.06 -12.89 -28.77
CA PHE A 60 7.41 -13.54 -27.65
C PHE A 60 5.95 -13.84 -27.98
N ARG A 61 5.54 -15.11 -27.86
CA ARG A 61 4.15 -15.56 -28.08
C ARG A 61 3.59 -16.16 -26.80
N PRO A 62 2.28 -15.98 -26.53
CA PRO A 62 1.65 -16.60 -25.38
C PRO A 62 1.73 -18.12 -25.52
N ARG A 63 2.19 -18.79 -24.47
CA ARG A 63 2.28 -20.25 -24.34
C ARG A 63 0.86 -20.76 -24.10
N GLY A 64 0.35 -21.51 -25.07
CA GLY A 64 -0.94 -22.20 -25.01
C GLY A 64 -0.84 -23.56 -24.34
#